data_AF-A0A957LDG7-F1
#
_entry.id   AF-A0A957LDG7-F1
#
_cell.length_a   1.000
_cell.length_b   1.000
_cell.length_c   1.000
_cell.angle_alpha   90.00
_cell.angle_beta   90.00
_cell.angle_gamma   90.00
#
_symmetry.space_group_name_H-M   'P 1'
#
loop_
_entity.id
_entity.type
_entity.pdbx_description
1 polymer ?
#
loop_
_entity_poly.entity_id
_entity_poly.type
_entity_poly.pdbx_seq_one_letter_code
_entity_poly.pdbx_strand_id
1 'polypeptide(L)'
;MVQWVVDNKKRIPADLKAAVGKLHQLDTQAARLLWVHWDELPPLLVAGVPLQRTRFEELVAQLYAYGFTPRIKITPEMSAVLAQMEADQKRAFALALWEQWQAAREPARGHWCMSLLCWWAGDTAVLALLSRLPQWQKRKLDPLITTTLFGLLEIKSDLALMILCHWARFAPFLRLRRLAEDTLGRMAFKIDEIVDKVVPDGGLDHSGRRPFMIGGQPYTLVLRDDLTLMFYDQENHAAAEFLKETTPALDQPWWVCPEIIKLVIALQTQRLERAMMSQQRWSTAEFEAHLLAHPILWRMIRPLVWGCYDEAQQLVQCFRLDEEGRPIDLDERPLLVADYPFIGLVYPQTLDLLESGRWGTALAEDELWPLFSQLGRELYRLQAHELDLHELIRFKGQAFDPFTLVSTLEAQGWCRGIVVEHGVFHSHVKWFGDQQTAVLVYDKPIDISLDAALPL
;
A
#
# COMPACT_ATOMS: atom_id res chain seq x y z
N MET A 1 52.24 -26.80 33.90
CA MET A 1 51.46 -25.63 33.42
C MET A 1 50.71 -25.92 32.12
N VAL A 2 50.31 -27.18 31.89
CA VAL A 2 49.43 -27.64 30.79
C VAL A 2 48.09 -28.16 31.38
N GLN A 3 47.89 -28.02 32.70
CA GLN A 3 46.72 -28.51 33.43
C GLN A 3 45.87 -27.40 34.07
N TRP A 4 46.03 -26.13 33.64
CA TRP A 4 45.22 -25.00 34.13
C TRP A 4 44.30 -24.39 33.07
N VAL A 5 44.48 -24.77 31.78
CA VAL A 5 43.68 -24.28 30.65
C VAL A 5 42.42 -25.13 30.38
N VAL A 6 42.28 -26.28 31.06
CA VAL A 6 41.11 -27.17 30.88
C VAL A 6 39.88 -26.71 31.68
N ASP A 7 40.04 -25.92 32.76
CA ASP A 7 38.93 -25.71 33.72
C ASP A 7 38.20 -24.35 33.69
N ASN A 8 38.60 -23.36 32.86
CA ASN A 8 37.93 -22.06 32.85
C ASN A 8 37.19 -21.74 31.53
N LYS A 9 36.18 -22.57 31.23
CA LYS A 9 35.26 -22.50 30.07
C LYS A 9 34.21 -21.36 30.12
N LYS A 10 34.48 -20.24 30.78
CA LYS A 10 33.52 -19.11 30.82
C LYS A 10 34.22 -17.76 30.69
N ARG A 11 33.77 -17.00 29.69
CA ARG A 11 34.12 -15.61 29.30
C ARG A 11 35.32 -15.45 28.37
N ILE A 12 35.05 -15.57 27.07
CA ILE A 12 35.77 -14.83 26.01
C ILE A 12 34.74 -13.92 25.32
N PRO A 13 34.97 -12.59 25.23
CA PRO A 13 34.13 -11.66 24.47
C PRO A 13 34.11 -12.00 22.97
N ALA A 14 32.93 -11.94 22.35
CA ALA A 14 32.65 -12.53 21.03
C ALA A 14 33.42 -11.90 19.85
N ASP A 15 33.96 -10.71 20.05
CA ASP A 15 34.49 -9.83 19.00
C ASP A 15 35.78 -10.39 18.36
N LEU A 16 36.53 -11.23 19.08
CA LEU A 16 37.79 -11.81 18.60
C LEU A 16 37.65 -13.19 17.94
N LYS A 17 36.47 -13.83 18.02
CA LYS A 17 36.17 -15.01 17.19
C LYS A 17 35.84 -14.64 15.74
N ALA A 18 35.43 -13.40 15.48
CA ALA A 18 35.07 -12.92 14.14
C ALA A 18 36.28 -12.75 13.21
N ALA A 19 37.48 -12.52 13.76
CA ALA A 19 38.70 -12.33 12.96
C ALA A 19 39.27 -13.62 12.34
N VAL A 20 38.94 -14.80 12.90
CA VAL A 20 39.39 -16.11 12.39
C VAL A 20 38.51 -16.62 11.22
N GLY A 21 37.36 -15.98 10.95
CA GLY A 21 36.44 -16.34 9.86
C GLY A 21 36.81 -15.83 8.45
N LYS A 22 37.94 -15.11 8.29
CA LYS A 22 38.31 -14.41 7.05
C LYS A 22 38.82 -15.30 5.89
N LEU A 23 39.02 -16.61 6.09
CA LEU A 23 39.48 -17.53 5.03
C LEU A 23 38.35 -18.29 4.31
N HIS A 24 37.11 -18.28 4.81
CA HIS A 24 35.93 -18.86 4.14
C HIS A 24 35.05 -17.81 3.42
N GLN A 25 35.34 -16.52 3.61
CA GLN A 25 34.51 -15.42 3.09
C GLN A 25 34.77 -15.08 1.61
N LEU A 26 35.98 -15.29 1.10
CA LEU A 26 36.33 -14.95 -0.30
C LEU A 26 35.66 -15.89 -1.32
N ASP A 27 35.64 -17.20 -1.04
CA ASP A 27 35.04 -18.21 -1.94
C ASP A 27 33.51 -18.08 -2.00
N THR A 28 32.89 -17.70 -0.87
CA THR A 28 31.44 -17.46 -0.77
C THR A 28 31.03 -16.13 -1.41
N GLN A 29 31.91 -15.10 -1.43
CA GLN A 29 31.64 -13.81 -2.07
C GLN A 29 31.73 -13.92 -3.59
N ALA A 30 32.76 -14.61 -4.12
CA ALA A 30 32.90 -14.83 -5.56
C ALA A 30 31.65 -15.54 -6.14
N ALA A 31 31.16 -16.57 -5.45
CA ALA A 31 29.97 -17.31 -5.85
C ALA A 31 28.67 -16.49 -5.86
N ARG A 32 28.59 -15.37 -5.12
CA ARG A 32 27.42 -14.47 -5.08
C ARG A 32 27.36 -13.49 -6.24
N LEU A 33 28.48 -13.32 -6.95
CA LEU A 33 28.66 -12.34 -8.02
C LEU A 33 28.90 -12.99 -9.38
N LEU A 34 28.89 -14.33 -9.47
CA LEU A 34 29.08 -15.08 -10.73
C LEU A 34 28.06 -14.72 -11.82
N TRP A 35 26.88 -14.23 -11.44
CA TRP A 35 25.84 -13.81 -12.37
C TRP A 35 25.95 -12.35 -12.80
N VAL A 36 26.90 -11.59 -12.24
CA VAL A 36 27.04 -10.15 -12.49
C VAL A 36 28.02 -9.92 -13.64
N HIS A 37 27.54 -9.25 -14.68
CA HIS A 37 28.33 -8.82 -15.83
C HIS A 37 28.79 -7.37 -15.62
N TRP A 38 29.97 -7.21 -15.01
CA TRP A 38 30.49 -5.91 -14.55
C TRP A 38 30.68 -4.87 -15.66
N ASP A 39 31.10 -5.31 -16.84
CA ASP A 39 31.38 -4.41 -17.97
C ASP A 39 30.10 -3.85 -18.61
N GLU A 40 28.93 -4.44 -18.28
CA GLU A 40 27.62 -4.04 -18.77
C GLU A 40 26.84 -3.18 -17.75
N LEU A 41 27.38 -3.00 -16.53
CA LEU A 41 26.74 -2.17 -15.51
C LEU A 41 27.12 -0.69 -15.71
N PRO A 42 26.17 0.25 -15.49
CA PRO A 42 26.49 1.67 -15.41
C PRO A 42 27.60 1.93 -14.39
N PRO A 43 28.57 2.83 -14.64
CA PRO A 43 29.62 3.08 -13.68
C PRO A 43 29.07 3.82 -12.44
N LEU A 44 29.41 3.33 -11.25
CA LEU A 44 29.22 4.08 -10.00
C LEU A 44 30.39 5.04 -9.82
N LEU A 45 30.17 6.35 -9.89
CA LEU A 45 31.22 7.34 -9.72
C LEU A 45 31.20 7.92 -8.30
N VAL A 46 32.37 7.98 -7.67
CA VAL A 46 32.61 8.65 -6.38
C VAL A 46 33.46 9.87 -6.67
N ALA A 47 32.89 11.07 -6.52
CA ALA A 47 33.57 12.32 -6.88
C ALA A 47 34.17 12.30 -8.31
N GLY A 48 33.44 11.71 -9.27
CA GLY A 48 33.86 11.58 -10.67
C GLY A 48 34.79 10.40 -10.98
N VAL A 49 35.20 9.61 -9.99
CA VAL A 49 36.09 8.45 -10.17
C VAL A 49 35.29 7.14 -10.07
N PRO A 50 35.45 6.18 -11.01
CA PRO A 50 34.78 4.89 -10.92
C PRO A 50 35.09 4.13 -9.63
N LEU A 51 34.04 3.62 -8.99
CA LEU A 51 34.13 2.78 -7.80
C LEU A 51 34.85 1.48 -8.18
N GLN A 52 35.92 1.17 -7.44
CA GLN A 52 36.63 -0.08 -7.64
C GLN A 52 35.75 -1.27 -7.26
N ARG A 53 35.84 -2.35 -8.06
CA ARG A 53 35.08 -3.59 -7.83
C ARG A 53 35.20 -4.12 -6.40
N THR A 54 36.39 -4.08 -5.81
CA THR A 54 36.62 -4.55 -4.43
C THR A 54 35.76 -3.81 -3.40
N ARG A 55 35.52 -2.50 -3.60
CA ARG A 55 34.63 -1.72 -2.72
C ARG A 55 33.17 -2.12 -2.87
N PHE A 56 32.75 -2.48 -4.08
CA PHE A 56 31.41 -3.01 -4.28
C PHE A 56 31.26 -4.42 -3.68
N GLU A 57 32.28 -5.27 -3.80
CA GLU A 57 32.31 -6.60 -3.14
C GLU A 57 32.20 -6.47 -1.61
N GLU A 58 32.86 -5.46 -1.01
CA GLU A 58 32.69 -5.10 0.41
C GLU A 58 31.24 -4.70 0.74
N LEU A 59 30.60 -3.88 -0.10
CA LEU A 59 29.20 -3.48 0.08
C LEU A 59 28.27 -4.71 0.06
N VAL A 60 28.42 -5.58 -0.94
CA VAL A 60 27.63 -6.82 -1.06
C VAL A 60 27.84 -7.72 0.15
N ALA A 61 29.06 -7.82 0.64
CA ALA A 61 29.37 -8.58 1.85
C ALA A 61 28.64 -8.03 3.07
N GLN A 62 28.57 -6.71 3.23
CA GLN A 62 27.84 -6.07 4.34
C GLN A 62 26.33 -6.29 4.20
N LEU A 63 25.74 -6.02 3.03
CA LEU A 63 24.31 -6.25 2.78
C LEU A 63 23.90 -7.70 3.07
N TYR A 64 24.75 -8.65 2.69
CA TYR A 64 24.49 -10.06 2.95
C TYR A 64 24.70 -10.44 4.43
N ALA A 65 25.76 -9.93 5.08
CA ALA A 65 26.11 -10.27 6.45
C ALA A 65 25.10 -9.74 7.48
N TYR A 66 24.52 -8.56 7.22
CA TYR A 66 23.48 -8.01 8.06
C TYR A 66 22.10 -8.60 7.77
N GLY A 67 22.01 -9.48 6.78
CA GLY A 67 20.79 -10.17 6.39
C GLY A 67 19.66 -9.20 6.10
N PHE A 68 18.47 -9.75 5.88
CA PHE A 68 17.25 -9.02 5.56
C PHE A 68 16.67 -8.30 6.80
N THR A 69 17.52 -7.56 7.51
CA THR A 69 17.10 -6.72 8.63
C THR A 69 16.53 -5.41 8.10
N PRO A 70 15.52 -4.83 8.77
CA PRO A 70 14.91 -3.59 8.33
C PRO A 70 15.94 -2.46 8.26
N ARG A 71 16.93 -2.40 9.15
CA ARG A 71 18.00 -1.40 9.03
C ARG A 71 19.21 -1.98 8.31
N ILE A 72 19.41 -1.56 7.06
CA ILE A 72 20.69 -1.73 6.36
C ILE A 72 21.78 -1.13 7.25
N LYS A 73 22.66 -1.98 7.78
CA LYS A 73 23.82 -1.56 8.56
C LYS A 73 25.05 -1.60 7.66
N ILE A 74 25.43 -0.43 7.17
CA ILE A 74 26.69 -0.21 6.47
C ILE A 74 27.71 0.42 7.41
N THR A 75 28.99 0.13 7.20
CA THR A 75 30.06 0.79 7.95
C THR A 75 30.04 2.30 7.67
N PRO A 76 30.43 3.15 8.65
CA PRO A 76 30.51 4.60 8.43
C PRO A 76 31.38 4.99 7.23
N GLU A 77 32.46 4.24 6.99
CA GLU A 77 33.33 4.40 5.83
C GLU A 77 32.59 4.16 4.52
N MET A 78 31.85 3.06 4.40
CA MET A 78 31.06 2.75 3.21
C MET A 78 29.93 3.78 3.04
N SER A 79 29.30 4.20 4.13
CA SER A 79 28.29 5.27 4.10
C SER A 79 28.83 6.58 3.51
N ALA A 80 30.05 6.98 3.89
CA ALA A 80 30.68 8.20 3.38
C ALA A 80 31.03 8.10 1.89
N VAL A 81 31.42 6.92 1.42
CA VAL A 81 31.66 6.65 -0.01
C VAL A 81 30.35 6.72 -0.80
N LEU A 82 29.30 6.05 -0.32
CA LEU A 82 28.00 6.06 -0.99
C LEU A 82 27.35 7.45 -1.01
N ALA A 83 27.61 8.29 0.00
CA ALA A 83 27.09 9.67 0.05
C ALA A 83 27.64 10.58 -1.06
N GLN A 84 28.79 10.24 -1.66
CA GLN A 84 29.44 11.01 -2.72
C GLN A 84 29.00 10.61 -4.14
N MET A 85 28.11 9.63 -4.26
CA MET A 85 27.57 9.16 -5.54
C MET A 85 26.23 9.84 -5.84
N GLU A 86 26.03 10.23 -7.10
CA GLU A 86 24.79 10.85 -7.56
C GLU A 86 23.60 9.88 -7.49
N ALA A 87 22.42 10.42 -7.17
CA ALA A 87 21.20 9.61 -7.01
C ALA A 87 20.79 8.88 -8.31
N ASP A 88 20.91 9.55 -9.46
CA ASP A 88 20.55 8.96 -10.76
C ASP A 88 21.50 7.82 -11.14
N GLN A 89 22.78 7.92 -10.79
CA GLN A 89 23.75 6.85 -11.01
C GLN A 89 23.44 5.62 -10.15
N LYS A 90 23.10 5.82 -8.88
CA LYS A 90 22.66 4.75 -7.98
C LYS A 90 21.43 4.04 -8.52
N ARG A 91 20.42 4.82 -8.96
CA ARG A 91 19.17 4.29 -9.54
C ARG A 91 19.46 3.46 -10.79
N ALA A 92 20.18 4.02 -11.75
CA ALA A 92 20.52 3.33 -12.99
C ALA A 92 21.30 2.03 -12.74
N PHE A 93 22.28 2.06 -11.85
CA PHE A 93 23.04 0.87 -11.46
C PHE A 93 22.15 -0.20 -10.83
N ALA A 94 21.30 0.18 -9.86
CA ALA A 94 20.46 -0.77 -9.15
C ALA A 94 19.43 -1.44 -10.07
N LEU A 95 18.87 -0.70 -11.03
CA LEU A 95 17.97 -1.24 -12.05
C LEU A 95 18.70 -2.20 -12.99
N ALA A 96 19.85 -1.80 -13.54
CA ALA A 96 20.64 -2.67 -14.43
C ALA A 96 21.09 -3.96 -13.74
N LEU A 97 21.51 -3.88 -12.47
CA LEU A 97 21.85 -5.04 -11.66
C LEU A 97 20.64 -5.96 -11.45
N TRP A 98 19.46 -5.38 -11.19
CA TRP A 98 18.23 -6.15 -11.04
C TRP A 98 17.81 -6.83 -12.36
N GLU A 99 17.97 -6.18 -13.49
CA GLU A 99 17.73 -6.74 -14.82
C GLU A 99 18.68 -7.92 -15.10
N GLN A 100 19.97 -7.79 -14.83
CA GLN A 100 20.92 -8.90 -14.93
C GLN A 100 20.54 -10.07 -14.00
N TRP A 101 20.12 -9.78 -12.76
CA TRP A 101 19.68 -10.81 -11.82
C TRP A 101 18.45 -11.58 -12.33
N GLN A 102 17.49 -10.87 -12.93
CA GLN A 102 16.32 -11.48 -13.58
C GLN A 102 16.74 -12.32 -14.80
N ALA A 103 17.62 -11.80 -15.66
CA ALA A 103 18.13 -12.50 -16.84
C ALA A 103 18.86 -13.80 -16.47
N ALA A 104 19.58 -13.79 -15.34
CA ALA A 104 20.21 -14.97 -14.75
C ALA A 104 19.23 -15.96 -14.10
N ARG A 105 17.91 -15.79 -14.30
CA ARG A 105 16.82 -16.58 -13.72
C ARG A 105 16.77 -16.51 -12.20
N GLU A 106 17.02 -15.32 -11.65
CA GLU A 106 16.80 -14.98 -10.24
C GLU A 106 17.55 -15.93 -9.27
N PRO A 107 18.88 -16.06 -9.38
CA PRO A 107 19.63 -16.97 -8.54
C PRO A 107 19.49 -16.57 -7.06
N ALA A 108 19.29 -17.56 -6.18
CA ALA A 108 19.08 -17.33 -4.75
C ALA A 108 20.24 -16.58 -4.07
N ARG A 109 21.47 -16.79 -4.54
CA ARG A 109 22.67 -16.09 -4.06
C ARG A 109 22.69 -14.59 -4.43
N GLY A 110 21.80 -14.15 -5.32
CA GLY A 110 21.63 -12.76 -5.75
C GLY A 110 20.51 -11.99 -5.05
N HIS A 111 19.75 -12.59 -4.12
CA HIS A 111 18.60 -11.93 -3.47
C HIS A 111 18.93 -10.57 -2.80
N TRP A 112 20.19 -10.38 -2.38
CA TRP A 112 20.66 -9.12 -1.80
C TRP A 112 20.47 -7.91 -2.73
N CYS A 113 20.39 -8.12 -4.06
CA CYS A 113 20.15 -7.03 -5.00
C CYS A 113 18.79 -6.35 -4.77
N MET A 114 17.82 -7.01 -4.13
CA MET A 114 16.51 -6.42 -3.80
C MET A 114 16.65 -5.29 -2.79
N SER A 115 17.52 -5.46 -1.79
CA SER A 115 17.81 -4.42 -0.81
C SER A 115 18.45 -3.21 -1.48
N LEU A 116 19.36 -3.44 -2.44
CA LEU A 116 19.98 -2.37 -3.21
C LEU A 116 18.97 -1.67 -4.13
N LEU A 117 18.10 -2.44 -4.80
CA LEU A 117 17.03 -1.92 -5.63
C LEU A 117 16.10 -1.00 -4.84
N CYS A 118 15.58 -1.46 -3.71
CA CYS A 118 14.71 -0.64 -2.87
C CYS A 118 15.43 0.61 -2.37
N TRP A 119 16.66 0.46 -1.88
CA TRP A 119 17.42 1.56 -1.29
C TRP A 119 17.85 2.63 -2.30
N TRP A 120 18.20 2.25 -3.53
CA TRP A 120 18.76 3.17 -4.53
C TRP A 120 17.78 3.61 -5.61
N ALA A 121 16.79 2.78 -5.96
CA ALA A 121 15.83 3.12 -6.99
C ALA A 121 14.50 3.69 -6.46
N GLY A 122 14.24 3.61 -5.14
CA GLY A 122 13.07 4.24 -4.51
C GLY A 122 11.75 3.86 -5.18
N ASP A 123 10.91 4.83 -5.53
CA ASP A 123 9.61 4.58 -6.18
C ASP A 123 9.71 3.84 -7.52
N THR A 124 10.82 3.97 -8.25
CA THR A 124 11.04 3.19 -9.46
C THR A 124 11.14 1.68 -9.14
N ALA A 125 11.74 1.32 -7.99
CA ALA A 125 11.74 -0.06 -7.52
C ALA A 125 10.33 -0.54 -7.19
N VAL A 126 9.54 0.29 -6.50
CA VAL A 126 8.20 -0.05 -6.06
C VAL A 126 7.33 -0.51 -7.24
N LEU A 127 7.38 0.23 -8.34
CA LEU A 127 6.62 -0.04 -9.55
C LEU A 127 7.12 -1.27 -10.30
N ALA A 128 8.44 -1.45 -10.36
CA ALA A 128 9.07 -2.64 -10.92
C ALA A 128 8.65 -3.92 -10.16
N LEU A 129 8.42 -3.80 -8.85
CA LEU A 129 8.08 -4.91 -7.96
C LEU A 129 6.57 -5.25 -7.95
N LEU A 130 5.69 -4.30 -8.28
CA LEU A 130 4.22 -4.48 -8.27
C LEU A 130 3.76 -5.78 -8.95
N SER A 131 4.26 -6.03 -10.16
CA SER A 131 3.86 -7.20 -10.96
C SER A 131 4.60 -8.49 -10.57
N ARG A 132 5.69 -8.40 -9.79
CA ARG A 132 6.60 -9.51 -9.50
C ARG A 132 6.24 -10.29 -8.24
N LEU A 133 5.81 -9.63 -7.16
CA LEU A 133 5.48 -10.33 -5.92
C LEU A 133 4.43 -11.44 -6.10
N PRO A 134 3.33 -11.26 -6.86
CA PRO A 134 2.39 -12.34 -7.13
C PRO A 134 3.03 -13.55 -7.85
N GLN A 135 3.99 -13.30 -8.75
CA GLN A 135 4.72 -14.36 -9.47
C GLN A 135 5.66 -15.13 -8.54
N TRP A 136 6.38 -14.44 -7.67
CA TRP A 136 7.26 -15.05 -6.67
C TRP A 136 6.49 -15.84 -5.62
N GLN A 137 5.29 -15.39 -5.26
CA GLN A 137 4.40 -16.13 -4.37
C GLN A 137 3.96 -17.46 -4.98
N LYS A 138 3.61 -17.50 -6.27
CA LYS A 138 3.30 -18.76 -6.99
C LYS A 138 4.49 -19.74 -6.98
N ARG A 139 5.72 -19.22 -7.02
CA ARG A 139 6.97 -20.00 -6.93
C ARG A 139 7.44 -20.27 -5.50
N LYS A 140 6.69 -19.85 -4.49
CA LYS A 140 7.00 -20.03 -3.05
C LYS A 140 8.37 -19.47 -2.63
N LEU A 141 8.76 -18.32 -3.20
CA LEU A 141 10.02 -17.64 -2.88
C LEU A 141 9.89 -16.74 -1.64
N ASP A 142 9.45 -17.29 -0.52
CA ASP A 142 9.15 -16.50 0.69
C ASP A 142 10.31 -15.62 1.19
N PRO A 143 11.58 -16.09 1.17
CA PRO A 143 12.70 -15.25 1.59
C PRO A 143 12.84 -14.00 0.73
N LEU A 144 12.63 -14.12 -0.59
CA LEU A 144 12.69 -13.02 -1.54
C LEU A 144 11.53 -12.04 -1.32
N ILE A 145 10.31 -12.56 -1.13
CA ILE A 145 9.13 -11.75 -0.83
C ILE A 145 9.33 -10.95 0.47
N THR A 146 9.77 -11.63 1.54
CA THR A 146 10.04 -10.99 2.84
C THR A 146 11.09 -9.89 2.71
N THR A 147 12.17 -10.17 1.98
CA THR A 147 13.22 -9.18 1.68
C THR A 147 12.66 -7.96 0.98
N THR A 148 11.78 -8.19 0.01
CA THR A 148 11.18 -7.14 -0.80
C THR A 148 10.26 -6.26 0.04
N LEU A 149 9.40 -6.86 0.88
CA LEU A 149 8.50 -6.12 1.76
C LEU A 149 9.26 -5.24 2.77
N PHE A 150 10.33 -5.76 3.38
CA PHE A 150 11.19 -4.94 4.25
C PHE A 150 11.94 -3.86 3.49
N GLY A 151 12.41 -4.16 2.28
CA GLY A 151 13.02 -3.18 1.40
C GLY A 151 12.09 -2.01 1.10
N LEU A 152 10.82 -2.29 0.77
CA LEU A 152 9.80 -1.28 0.51
C LEU A 152 9.53 -0.40 1.73
N LEU A 153 9.47 -1.00 2.93
CA LEU A 153 9.27 -0.23 4.17
C LEU A 153 10.40 0.80 4.39
N GLU A 154 11.62 0.48 3.99
CA GLU A 154 12.77 1.38 4.13
C GLU A 154 12.85 2.48 3.06
N ILE A 155 12.11 2.36 1.95
CA ILE A 155 12.00 3.42 0.95
C ILE A 155 11.39 4.67 1.58
N LYS A 156 10.43 4.49 2.50
CA LYS A 156 9.75 5.57 3.25
C LYS A 156 9.09 6.61 2.33
N SER A 157 8.67 6.19 1.15
CA SER A 157 7.84 6.99 0.25
C SER A 157 6.37 6.62 0.39
N ASP A 158 5.50 7.53 -0.05
CA ASP A 158 4.06 7.33 0.03
C ASP A 158 3.61 6.14 -0.82
N LEU A 159 4.20 6.00 -2.01
CA LEU A 159 3.90 4.89 -2.91
C LEU A 159 4.32 3.53 -2.31
N ALA A 160 5.49 3.45 -1.67
CA ALA A 160 5.95 2.21 -1.05
C ALA A 160 5.04 1.77 0.10
N LEU A 161 4.66 2.71 0.97
CA LEU A 161 3.73 2.46 2.08
C LEU A 161 2.35 2.06 1.56
N MET A 162 1.83 2.76 0.54
CA MET A 162 0.53 2.44 -0.06
C MET A 162 0.50 1.04 -0.66
N ILE A 163 1.60 0.58 -1.27
CA ILE A 163 1.66 -0.77 -1.83
C ILE A 163 1.75 -1.84 -0.74
N LEU A 164 2.47 -1.58 0.35
CA LEU A 164 2.41 -2.43 1.53
C LEU A 164 0.99 -2.50 2.09
N CYS A 165 0.29 -1.37 2.21
CA CYS A 165 -1.12 -1.34 2.63
C CYS A 165 -2.01 -2.11 1.66
N HIS A 166 -1.81 -1.95 0.35
CA HIS A 166 -2.58 -2.64 -0.67
C HIS A 166 -2.43 -4.15 -0.54
N TRP A 167 -1.21 -4.68 -0.41
CA TRP A 167 -1.01 -6.12 -0.24
C TRP A 167 -1.48 -6.63 1.11
N ALA A 168 -1.33 -5.85 2.17
CA ALA A 168 -1.87 -6.20 3.49
C ALA A 168 -3.40 -6.36 3.47
N ARG A 169 -4.10 -5.82 2.47
CA ARG A 169 -5.57 -5.96 2.35
C ARG A 169 -6.02 -6.87 1.23
N PHE A 170 -5.43 -6.69 0.05
CA PHE A 170 -5.95 -7.23 -1.20
C PHE A 170 -5.04 -8.27 -1.83
N ALA A 171 -3.89 -8.61 -1.22
CA ALA A 171 -3.06 -9.67 -1.77
C ALA A 171 -3.88 -10.96 -1.94
N PRO A 172 -3.84 -11.60 -3.13
CA PRO A 172 -4.67 -12.78 -3.40
C PRO A 172 -4.22 -13.99 -2.56
N PHE A 173 -2.96 -14.01 -2.15
CA PHE A 173 -2.41 -15.05 -1.31
C PHE A 173 -2.37 -14.59 0.15
N LEU A 174 -3.07 -15.32 1.02
CA LEU A 174 -3.13 -15.05 2.46
C LEU A 174 -1.74 -14.91 3.10
N ARG A 175 -0.76 -15.71 2.65
CA ARG A 175 0.60 -15.64 3.19
C ARG A 175 1.31 -14.32 2.86
N LEU A 176 1.13 -13.81 1.65
CA LEU A 176 1.66 -12.50 1.26
C LEU A 176 0.95 -11.38 2.03
N ARG A 177 -0.37 -11.50 2.22
CA ARG A 177 -1.17 -10.57 3.02
C ARG A 177 -0.61 -10.44 4.45
N ARG A 178 -0.44 -11.57 5.14
CA ARG A 178 0.12 -11.61 6.51
C ARG A 178 1.53 -11.05 6.59
N LEU A 179 2.41 -11.39 5.64
CA LEU A 179 3.76 -10.84 5.63
C LEU A 179 3.76 -9.31 5.44
N ALA A 180 2.85 -8.77 4.64
CA ALA A 180 2.69 -7.32 4.48
C ALA A 180 2.11 -6.67 5.75
N GLU A 181 1.11 -7.29 6.39
CA GLU A 181 0.57 -6.86 7.69
C GLU A 181 1.65 -6.84 8.78
N ASP A 182 2.42 -7.93 8.92
CA ASP A 182 3.54 -8.05 9.87
C ASP A 182 4.63 -7.01 9.61
N THR A 183 4.85 -6.67 8.33
CA THR A 183 5.80 -5.63 7.94
C THR A 183 5.31 -4.25 8.36
N LEU A 184 4.04 -3.93 8.10
CA LEU A 184 3.41 -2.67 8.53
C LEU A 184 3.28 -2.58 10.05
N GLY A 185 3.06 -3.69 10.75
CA GLY A 185 2.98 -3.75 12.21
C GLY A 185 4.28 -3.37 12.93
N ARG A 186 5.38 -3.16 12.20
CA ARG A 186 6.62 -2.56 12.73
C ARG A 186 6.53 -1.03 12.86
N MET A 187 5.53 -0.41 12.24
CA MET A 187 5.20 1.00 12.37
C MET A 187 4.27 1.22 13.57
N ALA A 188 4.24 2.45 14.09
CA ALA A 188 3.36 2.81 15.20
C ALA A 188 1.91 3.10 14.80
N PHE A 189 1.58 3.00 13.49
CA PHE A 189 0.30 3.42 12.93
C PHE A 189 -0.50 2.23 12.41
N LYS A 190 -1.82 2.28 12.55
CA LYS A 190 -2.74 1.31 11.93
C LYS A 190 -2.80 1.54 10.41
N ILE A 191 -3.16 0.50 9.65
CA ILE A 191 -3.23 0.60 8.18
C ILE A 191 -4.17 1.74 7.73
N ASP A 192 -5.35 1.91 8.35
CA ASP A 192 -6.27 3.00 7.98
C ASP A 192 -5.67 4.40 8.24
N GLU A 193 -4.87 4.55 9.29
CA GLU A 193 -4.18 5.82 9.62
C GLU A 193 -3.08 6.12 8.61
N ILE A 194 -2.38 5.09 8.12
CA ILE A 194 -1.39 5.23 7.05
C ILE A 194 -2.11 5.65 5.76
N VAL A 195 -3.16 4.92 5.35
CA VAL A 195 -3.91 5.20 4.12
C VAL A 195 -4.58 6.58 4.16
N ASP A 196 -4.97 7.10 5.32
CA ASP A 196 -5.53 8.46 5.44
C ASP A 196 -4.51 9.56 5.16
N LYS A 197 -3.24 9.36 5.53
CA LYS A 197 -2.19 10.39 5.46
C LYS A 197 -1.25 10.23 4.28
N VAL A 198 -1.17 9.02 3.74
CA VAL A 198 -0.16 8.62 2.77
C VAL A 198 -0.87 8.28 1.47
N VAL A 199 -1.10 9.30 0.65
CA VAL A 199 -1.79 9.13 -0.63
C VAL A 199 -0.93 9.75 -1.73
N PRO A 200 -0.32 8.94 -2.61
CA PRO A 200 0.45 9.44 -3.72
C PRO A 200 -0.47 10.10 -4.76
N ASP A 201 -0.06 11.26 -5.26
CA ASP A 201 -0.76 12.04 -6.30
C ASP A 201 -0.55 11.49 -7.72
N GLY A 202 0.36 10.53 -7.89
CA GLY A 202 0.75 10.00 -9.20
C GLY A 202 1.52 10.99 -10.08
N GLY A 203 2.06 12.06 -9.50
CA GLY A 203 2.68 13.18 -10.20
C GLY A 203 1.67 14.14 -10.83
N LEU A 204 0.39 14.07 -10.46
CA LEU A 204 -0.62 15.03 -10.86
C LEU A 204 -0.54 16.28 -9.95
N ASP A 205 -0.73 17.46 -10.52
CA ASP A 205 -0.97 18.68 -9.75
C ASP A 205 -2.37 18.67 -9.12
N HIS A 206 -2.66 19.64 -8.25
CA HIS A 206 -3.96 19.83 -7.57
C HIS A 206 -5.20 19.81 -8.50
N SER A 207 -5.05 20.19 -9.78
CA SER A 207 -6.14 20.15 -10.76
C SER A 207 -6.35 18.76 -11.40
N GLY A 208 -5.53 17.78 -11.01
CA GLY A 208 -5.48 16.46 -11.61
C GLY A 208 -4.78 16.46 -12.97
N ARG A 209 -3.83 17.37 -13.19
CA ARG A 209 -3.13 17.53 -14.47
C ARG A 209 -1.63 17.30 -14.34
N ARG A 210 -0.99 16.85 -15.41
CA ARG A 210 0.47 16.74 -15.49
C ARG A 210 0.97 17.07 -16.90
N PRO A 211 1.83 18.08 -17.06
CA PRO A 211 2.38 18.45 -18.36
C PRO A 211 3.48 17.49 -18.80
N PHE A 212 3.56 17.25 -20.12
CA PHE A 212 4.58 16.44 -20.78
C PHE A 212 5.07 17.14 -22.05
N MET A 213 6.35 16.95 -22.39
CA MET A 213 6.93 17.35 -23.66
C MET A 213 7.24 16.10 -24.48
N ILE A 214 6.58 15.94 -25.63
CA ILE A 214 6.63 14.73 -26.44
C ILE A 214 6.97 15.11 -27.88
N GLY A 215 8.15 14.71 -28.36
CA GLY A 215 8.63 15.12 -29.69
C GLY A 215 8.71 16.65 -29.88
N GLY A 216 8.93 17.41 -28.80
CA GLY A 216 8.94 18.87 -28.81
C GLY A 216 7.57 19.56 -28.76
N GLN A 217 6.47 18.79 -28.75
CA GLN A 217 5.11 19.31 -28.60
C GLN A 217 4.62 19.10 -27.16
N PRO A 218 3.94 20.08 -26.54
CA PRO A 218 3.42 19.92 -25.20
C PRO A 218 2.06 19.21 -25.20
N TYR A 219 1.92 18.29 -24.25
CA TYR A 219 0.70 17.56 -23.96
C TYR A 219 0.40 17.66 -22.46
N THR A 220 -0.86 17.52 -22.09
CA THR A 220 -1.28 17.45 -20.70
C THR A 220 -2.02 16.15 -20.44
N LEU A 221 -1.51 15.36 -19.49
CA LEU A 221 -2.24 14.25 -18.92
C LEU A 221 -3.28 14.80 -17.94
N VAL A 222 -4.52 14.37 -18.06
CA VAL A 222 -5.65 14.86 -17.26
C VAL A 222 -6.38 13.66 -16.65
N LEU A 223 -6.57 13.67 -15.34
CA LEU A 223 -7.50 12.80 -14.63
C LEU A 223 -8.93 13.31 -14.89
N ARG A 224 -9.82 12.42 -15.34
CA ARG A 224 -11.24 12.72 -15.58
C ARG A 224 -12.08 12.34 -14.36
N ASP A 225 -13.35 12.74 -14.37
CA ASP A 225 -14.28 12.49 -13.25
C ASP A 225 -14.62 11.01 -13.09
N ASP A 226 -14.55 10.23 -14.16
CA ASP A 226 -14.63 8.76 -14.14
C ASP A 226 -13.33 8.09 -13.65
N LEU A 227 -12.39 8.88 -13.11
CA LEU A 227 -11.08 8.47 -12.60
C LEU A 227 -10.18 7.83 -13.68
N THR A 228 -10.48 8.05 -14.96
CA THR A 228 -9.62 7.64 -16.08
C THR A 228 -8.64 8.74 -16.45
N LEU A 229 -7.52 8.35 -17.06
CA LEU A 229 -6.51 9.28 -17.56
C LEU A 229 -6.63 9.46 -19.07
N MET A 230 -6.54 10.72 -19.52
CA MET A 230 -6.57 11.10 -20.93
C MET A 230 -5.49 12.14 -21.21
N PHE A 231 -4.86 12.06 -22.37
CA PHE A 231 -3.95 13.11 -22.84
C PHE A 231 -4.69 14.10 -23.73
N TYR A 232 -4.33 15.37 -23.57
CA TYR A 232 -4.80 16.47 -24.38
C TYR A 232 -3.61 17.22 -25.00
N ASP A 233 -3.75 17.65 -26.25
CA ASP A 233 -2.79 18.56 -26.89
C ASP A 233 -3.03 20.03 -26.47
N GLN A 234 -2.31 20.97 -27.08
CA GLN A 234 -2.49 22.42 -26.83
C GLN A 234 -3.88 22.95 -27.22
N GLU A 235 -4.55 22.28 -28.16
CA GLU A 235 -5.86 22.67 -28.67
C GLU A 235 -7.01 22.00 -27.88
N ASN A 236 -6.68 21.25 -26.81
CA ASN A 236 -7.59 20.41 -26.01
C ASN A 236 -8.25 19.27 -26.81
N HIS A 237 -7.60 18.77 -27.86
CA HIS A 237 -8.01 17.53 -28.51
C HIS A 237 -7.42 16.31 -27.80
N ALA A 238 -8.20 15.25 -27.68
CA ALA A 238 -7.77 14.00 -27.06
C ALA A 238 -6.70 13.29 -27.93
N ALA A 239 -5.58 12.91 -27.33
CA ALA A 239 -4.37 12.43 -28.03
C ALA A 239 -3.95 10.99 -27.65
N ALA A 240 -4.86 10.17 -27.10
CA ALA A 240 -4.51 8.88 -26.50
C ALA A 240 -3.88 7.84 -27.46
N GLU A 241 -4.31 7.78 -28.72
CA GLU A 241 -3.77 6.81 -29.69
C GLU A 241 -2.35 7.14 -30.13
N PHE A 242 -2.06 8.41 -30.37
CA PHE A 242 -0.75 8.91 -30.79
C PHE A 242 0.35 8.64 -29.74
N LEU A 243 -0.01 8.67 -28.46
CA LEU A 243 0.96 8.55 -27.36
C LEU A 243 1.29 7.11 -27.00
N LYS A 244 0.43 6.14 -27.32
CA LYS A 244 0.75 4.71 -27.15
C LYS A 244 2.00 4.33 -27.93
N GLU A 245 2.17 4.88 -29.13
CA GLU A 245 3.31 4.58 -30.02
C GLU A 245 4.62 5.26 -29.57
N THR A 246 4.54 6.40 -28.87
CA THR A 246 5.71 7.17 -28.40
C THR A 246 6.06 6.95 -26.91
N THR A 247 5.29 6.12 -26.20
CA THR A 247 5.50 5.74 -24.78
C THR A 247 6.96 5.48 -24.36
N PRO A 248 7.78 4.68 -25.09
CA PRO A 248 9.15 4.37 -24.65
C PRO A 248 10.14 5.54 -24.76
N ALA A 249 9.76 6.66 -25.39
CA ALA A 249 10.64 7.83 -25.60
C ALA A 249 10.43 8.95 -24.56
N LEU A 250 9.63 8.73 -23.52
CA LEU A 250 9.31 9.75 -22.51
C LEU A 250 10.29 9.69 -21.34
N ASP A 251 10.88 10.85 -21.02
CA ASP A 251 11.81 11.01 -19.89
C ASP A 251 11.14 10.73 -18.53
N GLN A 252 9.81 10.88 -18.45
CA GLN A 252 9.03 10.57 -17.26
C GLN A 252 7.94 9.55 -17.56
N PRO A 253 7.88 8.42 -16.83
CA PRO A 253 7.01 7.32 -17.16
C PRO A 253 5.55 7.59 -16.73
N TRP A 254 4.72 8.13 -17.61
CA TRP A 254 3.30 8.38 -17.31
C TRP A 254 2.50 7.09 -17.07
N TRP A 255 2.92 5.97 -17.64
CA TRP A 255 2.24 4.66 -17.53
C TRP A 255 2.19 4.11 -16.10
N VAL A 256 2.92 4.76 -15.21
CA VAL A 256 2.89 4.54 -13.76
C VAL A 256 1.63 5.11 -13.12
N CYS A 257 1.16 6.27 -13.60
CA CYS A 257 0.03 6.99 -13.02
C CYS A 257 -1.25 6.13 -12.94
N PRO A 258 -1.65 5.36 -13.99
CA PRO A 258 -2.79 4.45 -13.91
C PRO A 258 -2.70 3.42 -12.78
N GLU A 259 -1.51 2.85 -12.53
CA GLU A 259 -1.33 1.84 -11.47
C GLU A 259 -1.43 2.48 -10.08
N ILE A 260 -0.87 3.68 -9.92
CA ILE A 260 -1.00 4.46 -8.68
C ILE A 260 -2.47 4.78 -8.40
N ILE A 261 -3.21 5.27 -9.40
CA ILE A 261 -4.63 5.61 -9.25
C ILE A 261 -5.44 4.37 -8.85
N LYS A 262 -5.23 3.21 -9.49
CA LYS A 262 -5.91 1.96 -9.12
C LYS A 262 -5.66 1.57 -7.66
N LEU A 263 -4.41 1.71 -7.19
CA LEU A 263 -4.05 1.42 -5.80
C LEU A 263 -4.75 2.36 -4.82
N VAL A 264 -4.73 3.66 -5.14
CA VAL A 264 -5.43 4.70 -4.35
C VAL A 264 -6.93 4.41 -4.30
N ILE A 265 -7.57 4.15 -5.44
CA ILE A 265 -8.99 3.82 -5.53
C ILE A 265 -9.33 2.63 -4.64
N ALA A 266 -8.61 1.51 -4.78
CA ALA A 266 -8.89 0.29 -4.03
C ALA A 266 -8.83 0.51 -2.51
N LEU A 267 -7.78 1.20 -2.03
CA LEU A 267 -7.59 1.42 -0.59
C LEU A 267 -8.54 2.47 -0.03
N GLN A 268 -8.75 3.57 -0.75
CA GLN A 268 -9.57 4.68 -0.28
C GLN A 268 -11.05 4.36 -0.31
N THR A 269 -11.53 3.59 -1.29
CA THR A 269 -12.92 3.09 -1.28
C THR A 269 -13.23 2.31 0.00
N GLN A 270 -12.38 1.34 0.36
CA GLN A 270 -12.58 0.55 1.57
C GLN A 270 -12.43 1.40 2.85
N ARG A 271 -11.49 2.36 2.86
CA ARG A 271 -11.29 3.27 3.99
C ARG A 271 -12.50 4.19 4.20
N LEU A 272 -13.00 4.83 3.14
CA LEU A 272 -14.14 5.73 3.19
C LEU A 272 -15.43 4.99 3.60
N GLU A 273 -15.66 3.79 3.06
CA GLU A 273 -16.79 2.96 3.49
C GLU A 273 -16.68 2.63 4.98
N ARG A 274 -15.48 2.25 5.47
CA ARG A 274 -15.24 1.99 6.90
C ARG A 274 -15.44 3.24 7.74
N ALA A 275 -14.96 4.39 7.31
CA ALA A 275 -15.13 5.67 7.99
C ALA A 275 -16.61 6.05 8.09
N MET A 276 -17.40 5.82 7.03
CA MET A 276 -18.86 5.99 7.09
C MET A 276 -19.50 5.05 8.11
N MET A 277 -19.14 3.76 8.10
CA MET A 277 -19.70 2.76 9.02
C MET A 277 -19.34 3.00 10.48
N SER A 278 -18.11 3.43 10.76
CA SER A 278 -17.67 3.81 12.11
C SER A 278 -18.07 5.23 12.49
N GLN A 279 -18.76 5.95 11.59
CA GLN A 279 -19.13 7.36 11.74
C GLN A 279 -17.94 8.25 12.12
N GLN A 280 -16.77 7.94 11.57
CA GLN A 280 -15.58 8.75 11.73
C GLN A 280 -15.83 10.15 11.15
N ARG A 281 -15.26 11.15 11.82
CA ARG A 281 -15.29 12.56 11.44
C ARG A 281 -13.86 13.07 11.33
N TRP A 282 -13.66 14.02 10.44
CA TRP A 282 -12.43 14.80 10.31
C TRP A 282 -12.70 16.20 10.82
N SER A 283 -11.68 16.87 11.33
CA SER A 283 -11.77 18.33 11.43
C SER A 283 -11.94 18.92 10.03
N THR A 284 -12.62 20.06 9.92
CA THR A 284 -12.80 20.73 8.62
C THR A 284 -11.45 21.02 7.94
N ALA A 285 -10.44 21.42 8.72
CA ALA A 285 -9.10 21.64 8.20
C ALA A 285 -8.45 20.37 7.61
N GLU A 286 -8.62 19.21 8.25
CA GLU A 286 -8.12 17.94 7.72
C GLU A 286 -8.87 17.52 6.45
N PHE A 287 -10.19 17.73 6.41
CA PHE A 287 -10.99 17.45 5.22
C PHE A 287 -10.53 18.30 4.02
N GLU A 288 -10.35 19.59 4.21
CA GLU A 288 -9.88 20.49 3.16
C GLU A 288 -8.44 20.14 2.71
N ALA A 289 -7.53 19.94 3.67
CA ALA A 289 -6.11 19.73 3.38
C ALA A 289 -5.79 18.35 2.80
N HIS A 290 -6.47 17.29 3.25
CA HIS A 290 -6.14 15.92 2.86
C HIS A 290 -7.09 15.33 1.83
N LEU A 291 -8.37 15.74 1.80
CA LEU A 291 -9.35 15.20 0.87
C LEU A 291 -9.62 16.13 -0.32
N LEU A 292 -9.99 17.40 -0.08
CA LEU A 292 -10.32 18.33 -1.16
C LEU A 292 -9.09 18.80 -1.95
N ALA A 293 -7.96 19.05 -1.29
CA ALA A 293 -6.76 19.52 -1.97
C ALA A 293 -6.03 18.42 -2.77
N HIS A 294 -6.35 17.14 -2.54
CA HIS A 294 -5.63 16.02 -3.15
C HIS A 294 -6.23 15.66 -4.53
N PRO A 295 -5.43 15.64 -5.61
CA PRO A 295 -5.95 15.60 -6.99
C PRO A 295 -6.74 14.36 -7.38
N ILE A 296 -6.49 13.24 -6.69
CA ILE A 296 -7.25 11.99 -6.89
C ILE A 296 -8.43 11.89 -5.91
N LEU A 297 -8.28 12.33 -4.65
CA LEU A 297 -9.25 12.03 -3.60
C LEU A 297 -10.50 12.88 -3.73
N TRP A 298 -10.38 14.16 -4.08
CA TRP A 298 -11.53 15.04 -4.23
C TRP A 298 -12.51 14.51 -5.30
N ARG A 299 -11.98 13.92 -6.38
CA ARG A 299 -12.80 13.25 -7.42
C ARG A 299 -13.44 11.96 -6.91
N MET A 300 -12.73 11.20 -6.08
CA MET A 300 -13.30 9.98 -5.46
C MET A 300 -14.44 10.28 -4.49
N ILE A 301 -14.42 11.44 -3.82
CA ILE A 301 -15.42 11.81 -2.81
C ILE A 301 -16.54 12.69 -3.34
N ARG A 302 -16.40 13.25 -4.55
CA ARG A 302 -17.44 14.05 -5.20
C ARG A 302 -18.77 13.28 -5.35
N PRO A 303 -18.78 11.98 -5.70
CA PRO A 303 -20.01 11.19 -5.77
C PRO A 303 -20.61 10.79 -4.40
N LEU A 304 -20.23 11.45 -3.29
CA LEU A 304 -20.68 11.10 -1.94
C LEU A 304 -21.44 12.27 -1.31
N VAL A 305 -22.34 11.94 -0.39
CA VAL A 305 -23.03 12.90 0.46
C VAL A 305 -22.28 13.06 1.78
N TRP A 306 -21.93 14.29 2.09
CA TRP A 306 -21.18 14.68 3.27
C TRP A 306 -22.06 15.45 4.24
N GLY A 307 -21.68 15.43 5.52
CA GLY A 307 -22.37 16.13 6.60
C GLY A 307 -21.41 17.06 7.32
N CYS A 308 -21.93 18.23 7.69
CA CYS A 308 -21.33 19.14 8.65
C CYS A 308 -21.86 18.81 10.04
N TYR A 309 -20.96 18.73 11.02
CA TYR A 309 -21.28 18.35 12.39
C TYR A 309 -20.81 19.42 13.38
N ASP A 310 -21.60 19.64 14.43
CA ASP A 310 -21.29 20.58 15.51
C ASP A 310 -20.28 20.00 16.53
N GLU A 311 -19.95 20.77 17.57
CA GLU A 311 -19.05 20.33 18.65
C GLU A 311 -19.56 19.09 19.40
N ALA A 312 -20.88 18.86 19.42
CA ALA A 312 -21.51 17.67 20.00
C ALA A 312 -21.58 16.49 19.00
N GLN A 313 -20.91 16.62 17.85
CA GLN A 313 -20.90 15.66 16.73
C GLN A 313 -22.31 15.34 16.20
N GLN A 314 -23.25 16.26 16.33
CA GLN A 314 -24.58 16.13 15.76
C GLN A 314 -24.59 16.67 14.33
N LEU A 315 -25.30 15.98 13.44
CA LEU A 315 -25.46 16.39 12.05
C LEU A 315 -26.24 17.70 11.99
N VAL A 316 -25.66 18.74 11.37
CA VAL A 316 -26.29 20.06 11.21
C VAL A 316 -26.81 20.26 9.80
N GLN A 317 -26.00 19.91 8.79
CA GLN A 317 -26.33 20.13 7.39
C GLN A 317 -25.62 19.12 6.49
N CYS A 318 -26.29 18.68 5.42
CA CYS A 318 -25.72 17.82 4.39
C CYS A 318 -25.27 18.63 3.17
N PHE A 319 -24.26 18.12 2.46
CA PHE A 319 -23.74 18.71 1.23
C PHE A 319 -23.17 17.65 0.28
N ARG A 320 -22.97 18.03 -0.98
CA ARG A 320 -22.15 17.32 -1.97
C ARG A 320 -21.12 18.29 -2.55
N LEU A 321 -20.24 17.78 -3.41
CA LEU A 321 -19.30 18.62 -4.16
C LEU A 321 -19.81 18.89 -5.58
N ASP A 322 -19.62 20.11 -6.08
CA ASP A 322 -19.85 20.47 -7.49
C ASP A 322 -18.69 20.04 -8.41
N GLU A 323 -18.73 20.46 -9.69
CA GLU A 323 -17.69 20.17 -10.70
C GLU A 323 -16.32 20.74 -10.34
N GLU A 324 -16.26 21.83 -9.58
CA GLU A 324 -15.03 22.44 -9.11
C GLU A 324 -14.59 21.97 -7.71
N GLY A 325 -15.30 20.99 -7.13
CA GLY A 325 -15.01 20.46 -5.79
C GLY A 325 -15.47 21.37 -4.66
N ARG A 326 -16.41 22.29 -4.90
CA ARG A 326 -16.95 23.20 -3.88
C ARG A 326 -18.17 22.58 -3.20
N PRO A 327 -18.32 22.76 -1.87
CA PRO A 327 -19.50 22.28 -1.16
C PRO A 327 -20.78 23.02 -1.57
N ILE A 328 -21.83 22.25 -1.90
CA ILE A 328 -23.16 22.75 -2.21
C ILE A 328 -24.25 21.93 -1.50
N ASP A 329 -25.34 22.58 -1.14
CA ASP A 329 -26.52 21.92 -0.54
C ASP A 329 -27.45 21.27 -1.59
N LEU A 330 -28.59 20.73 -1.12
CA LEU A 330 -29.60 20.11 -1.99
C LEU A 330 -30.27 21.07 -2.98
N ASP A 331 -30.20 22.36 -2.72
CA ASP A 331 -30.77 23.41 -3.56
C ASP A 331 -29.68 24.10 -4.39
N GLU A 332 -28.51 23.45 -4.55
CA GLU A 332 -27.32 23.90 -5.28
C GLU A 332 -26.71 25.21 -4.76
N ARG A 333 -26.97 25.55 -3.50
CA ARG A 333 -26.41 26.77 -2.91
C ARG A 333 -25.02 26.49 -2.34
N PRO A 334 -24.05 27.39 -2.57
CA PRO A 334 -22.73 27.29 -1.96
C PRO A 334 -22.81 27.18 -0.43
N LEU A 335 -22.10 26.22 0.13
CA LEU A 335 -21.98 25.99 1.57
C LEU A 335 -20.56 26.31 2.05
N LEU A 336 -20.45 27.12 3.10
CA LEU A 336 -19.18 27.41 3.77
C LEU A 336 -18.94 26.36 4.86
N VAL A 337 -18.27 25.26 4.50
CA VAL A 337 -17.96 24.19 5.45
C VAL A 337 -17.04 24.64 6.60
N ALA A 338 -16.28 25.72 6.40
CA ALA A 338 -15.43 26.36 7.40
C ALA A 338 -16.18 26.85 8.65
N ASP A 339 -17.50 27.04 8.57
CA ASP A 339 -18.34 27.43 9.71
C ASP A 339 -18.61 26.28 10.68
N TYR A 340 -18.20 25.06 10.33
CA TYR A 340 -18.41 23.85 11.12
C TYR A 340 -17.08 23.26 11.59
N PRO A 341 -17.00 22.70 12.81
CA PRO A 341 -15.77 22.11 13.33
C PRO A 341 -15.43 20.76 12.68
N PHE A 342 -16.45 19.99 12.27
CA PHE A 342 -16.28 18.62 11.81
C PHE A 342 -17.04 18.32 10.53
N ILE A 343 -16.44 17.48 9.69
CA ILE A 343 -17.01 16.96 8.46
C ILE A 343 -16.96 15.44 8.50
N GLY A 344 -17.97 14.78 7.94
CA GLY A 344 -17.94 13.33 7.81
C GLY A 344 -18.96 12.79 6.82
N LEU A 345 -18.78 11.53 6.44
CA LEU A 345 -19.74 10.86 5.57
C LEU A 345 -21.07 10.67 6.30
N VAL A 346 -22.14 11.04 5.60
CA VAL A 346 -23.51 10.83 6.08
C VAL A 346 -23.80 9.34 6.06
N TYR A 347 -24.28 8.81 7.19
CA TYR A 347 -24.73 7.44 7.28
C TYR A 347 -26.20 7.37 6.84
N PRO A 348 -26.63 6.42 5.99
CA PRO A 348 -27.97 6.46 5.37
C PRO A 348 -29.13 6.55 6.36
N GLN A 349 -28.98 6.03 7.57
CA GLN A 349 -30.00 6.08 8.62
C GLN A 349 -30.17 7.47 9.25
N THR A 350 -29.22 8.39 9.08
CA THR A 350 -29.35 9.76 9.61
C THR A 350 -30.26 10.64 8.74
N LEU A 351 -30.54 10.21 7.50
CA LEU A 351 -31.44 10.89 6.58
C LEU A 351 -32.82 10.23 6.61
N ASP A 352 -33.87 11.03 6.42
CA ASP A 352 -35.17 10.47 6.08
C ASP A 352 -35.20 9.97 4.62
N LEU A 353 -36.23 9.20 4.27
CA LEU A 353 -36.34 8.60 2.94
C LEU A 353 -36.50 9.64 1.81
N LEU A 354 -37.12 10.79 2.10
CA LEU A 354 -37.35 11.82 1.11
C LEU A 354 -36.05 12.56 0.81
N GLU A 355 -35.32 12.96 1.85
CA GLU A 355 -34.02 13.62 1.73
C GLU A 355 -32.99 12.72 1.07
N SER A 356 -32.91 11.45 1.49
CA SER A 356 -32.07 10.43 0.85
C SER A 356 -32.39 10.27 -0.64
N GLY A 357 -33.68 10.25 -1.00
CA GLY A 357 -34.13 10.22 -2.40
C GLY A 357 -33.69 11.45 -3.20
N ARG A 358 -33.83 12.66 -2.63
CA ARG A 358 -33.40 13.90 -3.29
C ARG A 358 -31.90 13.92 -3.56
N TRP A 359 -31.09 13.52 -2.58
CA TRP A 359 -29.65 13.41 -2.77
C TRP A 359 -29.29 12.38 -3.86
N GLY A 360 -29.97 11.24 -3.87
CA GLY A 360 -29.80 10.22 -4.91
C GLY A 360 -30.12 10.75 -6.31
N THR A 361 -31.20 11.52 -6.47
CA THR A 361 -31.54 12.17 -7.74
C THR A 361 -30.49 13.20 -8.16
N ALA A 362 -30.07 14.08 -7.26
CA ALA A 362 -29.07 15.10 -7.56
C ALA A 362 -27.72 14.50 -8.01
N LEU A 363 -27.27 13.40 -7.39
CA LEU A 363 -26.06 12.69 -7.83
C LEU A 363 -26.26 12.03 -9.20
N ALA A 364 -27.42 11.44 -9.47
CA ALA A 364 -27.70 10.78 -10.75
C ALA A 364 -27.82 11.77 -11.91
N GLU A 365 -28.35 12.98 -11.68
CA GLU A 365 -28.44 14.05 -12.68
C GLU A 365 -27.06 14.53 -13.14
N ASP A 366 -26.08 14.55 -12.24
CA ASP A 366 -24.68 14.89 -12.53
C ASP A 366 -23.85 13.66 -12.99
N GLU A 367 -24.50 12.50 -13.23
CA GLU A 367 -23.86 11.22 -13.59
C GLU A 367 -22.80 10.75 -12.57
N LEU A 368 -22.98 11.09 -11.29
CA LEU A 368 -22.06 10.76 -10.21
C LEU A 368 -22.40 9.42 -9.56
N TRP A 369 -21.49 8.45 -9.69
CA TRP A 369 -21.64 7.11 -9.15
C TRP A 369 -20.65 6.83 -8.01
N PRO A 370 -21.11 6.67 -6.76
CA PRO A 370 -20.22 6.36 -5.64
C PRO A 370 -19.51 5.02 -5.78
N LEU A 371 -18.26 4.96 -5.31
CA LEU A 371 -17.41 3.76 -5.37
C LEU A 371 -17.80 2.66 -4.36
N PHE A 372 -18.71 2.97 -3.43
CA PHE A 372 -19.32 2.03 -2.49
C PHE A 372 -20.78 2.43 -2.23
N SER A 373 -21.61 1.49 -1.79
CA SER A 373 -23.02 1.79 -1.51
C SER A 373 -23.14 2.66 -0.26
N GLN A 374 -23.35 3.97 -0.47
CA GLN A 374 -23.72 4.94 0.56
C GLN A 374 -25.25 4.98 0.71
N LEU A 375 -25.97 5.84 -0.02
CA LEU A 375 -27.42 6.04 0.18
C LEU A 375 -28.25 4.78 -0.06
N GLY A 376 -27.85 3.97 -1.05
CA GLY A 376 -28.48 2.69 -1.38
C GLY A 376 -28.05 1.52 -0.49
N ARG A 377 -27.32 1.76 0.60
CA ARG A 377 -26.84 0.70 1.48
C ARG A 377 -28.01 -0.01 2.13
N GLU A 378 -27.99 -1.34 2.09
CA GLU A 378 -28.98 -2.14 2.80
C GLU A 378 -28.80 -1.96 4.33
N LEU A 379 -29.90 -1.64 5.00
CA LEU A 379 -29.94 -1.45 6.45
C LEU A 379 -30.69 -2.62 7.10
N TYR A 380 -30.00 -3.39 7.92
CA TYR A 380 -30.63 -4.46 8.70
C TYR A 380 -31.07 -3.92 10.06
N ARG A 381 -32.39 -3.77 10.22
CA ARG A 381 -32.99 -3.31 11.49
C ARG A 381 -33.37 -4.50 12.37
N LEU A 382 -33.33 -4.26 13.69
CA LEU A 382 -33.97 -5.14 14.65
C LEU A 382 -35.49 -5.05 14.44
N GLN A 383 -36.15 -6.20 14.42
CA GLN A 383 -37.60 -6.27 14.49
C GLN A 383 -38.05 -5.89 15.91
N ALA A 384 -39.30 -5.45 16.06
CA ALA A 384 -39.79 -4.95 17.36
C ALA A 384 -39.61 -5.95 18.51
N HIS A 385 -39.78 -7.25 18.24
CA HIS A 385 -39.59 -8.31 19.24
C HIS A 385 -38.11 -8.65 19.50
N GLU A 386 -37.18 -8.18 18.67
CA GLU A 386 -35.74 -8.41 18.80
C GLU A 386 -35.05 -7.32 19.63
N LEU A 387 -35.72 -6.20 19.91
CA LEU A 387 -35.13 -5.06 20.64
C LEU A 387 -34.72 -5.42 22.08
N ASP A 388 -35.48 -6.31 22.72
CA ASP A 388 -35.23 -6.74 24.10
C ASP A 388 -34.40 -8.05 24.16
N LEU A 389 -33.97 -8.58 23.00
CA LEU A 389 -33.20 -9.81 22.93
C LEU A 389 -31.69 -9.53 22.99
N HIS A 390 -30.97 -10.40 23.69
CA HIS A 390 -29.50 -10.42 23.70
C HIS A 390 -28.92 -11.36 22.62
N GLU A 391 -29.76 -12.04 21.86
CA GLU A 391 -29.39 -12.98 20.79
C GLU A 391 -30.35 -12.86 19.60
N LEU A 392 -29.81 -12.82 18.37
CA LEU A 392 -30.60 -12.83 17.14
C LEU A 392 -30.77 -14.25 16.61
N ILE A 393 -31.89 -14.89 16.98
CA ILE A 393 -32.18 -16.27 16.58
C ILE A 393 -32.67 -16.42 15.14
N ARG A 394 -33.02 -15.34 14.43
CA ARG A 394 -33.53 -15.39 13.04
C ARG A 394 -32.55 -16.01 12.04
N PHE A 395 -31.26 -16.05 12.38
CA PHE A 395 -30.20 -16.65 11.56
C PHE A 395 -29.75 -18.03 12.07
N LYS A 396 -30.38 -18.55 13.14
CA LYS A 396 -30.01 -19.83 13.74
C LYS A 396 -30.27 -20.99 12.77
N GLY A 397 -29.32 -21.93 12.71
CA GLY A 397 -29.43 -23.11 11.84
C GLY A 397 -29.11 -22.87 10.36
N GLN A 398 -28.70 -21.65 9.99
CA GLN A 398 -28.17 -21.39 8.66
C GLN A 398 -26.79 -22.05 8.51
N ALA A 399 -26.62 -22.79 7.41
CA ALA A 399 -25.36 -23.43 7.08
C ALA A 399 -24.70 -22.69 5.93
N PHE A 400 -23.41 -22.43 6.06
CA PHE A 400 -22.58 -21.80 5.04
C PHE A 400 -21.45 -22.74 4.67
N ASP A 401 -21.05 -22.71 3.41
CA ASP A 401 -19.79 -23.30 3.00
C ASP A 401 -18.63 -22.60 3.75
N PRO A 402 -17.80 -23.32 4.52
CA PRO A 402 -16.76 -22.71 5.35
C PRO A 402 -15.78 -21.86 4.53
N PHE A 403 -15.47 -22.28 3.30
CA PHE A 403 -14.54 -21.58 2.43
C PHE A 403 -15.09 -20.23 1.98
N THR A 404 -16.34 -20.21 1.51
CA THR A 404 -17.04 -18.99 1.10
C THR A 404 -17.21 -18.03 2.28
N LEU A 405 -17.49 -18.56 3.48
CA LEU A 405 -17.63 -17.76 4.68
C LEU A 405 -16.30 -17.07 5.04
N VAL A 406 -15.21 -17.82 5.10
CA VAL A 406 -13.87 -17.28 5.44
C VAL A 406 -13.45 -16.22 4.41
N SER A 407 -13.54 -16.53 3.12
CA SER A 407 -13.12 -15.61 2.06
C SER A 407 -13.93 -14.32 2.07
N THR A 408 -15.24 -14.41 2.29
CA THR A 408 -16.14 -13.25 2.38
C THR A 408 -15.81 -12.39 3.61
N LEU A 409 -15.65 -13.01 4.79
CA LEU A 409 -15.34 -12.28 6.02
C LEU A 409 -13.99 -11.55 5.92
N GLU A 410 -12.95 -12.22 5.45
CA GLU A 410 -11.63 -11.59 5.29
C GLU A 410 -11.64 -10.47 4.25
N ALA A 411 -12.33 -10.66 3.12
CA ALA A 411 -12.51 -9.59 2.12
C ALA A 411 -13.23 -8.37 2.73
N GLN A 412 -14.12 -8.60 3.69
CA GLN A 412 -14.83 -7.57 4.45
C GLN A 412 -14.04 -7.06 5.67
N GLY A 413 -12.75 -7.40 5.79
CA GLY A 413 -11.85 -6.91 6.82
C GLY A 413 -12.06 -7.52 8.21
N TRP A 414 -12.67 -8.71 8.29
CA TRP A 414 -12.65 -9.50 9.51
C TRP A 414 -11.33 -10.25 9.63
N CYS A 415 -10.78 -10.32 10.84
CA CYS A 415 -9.56 -11.06 11.14
C CYS A 415 -9.90 -12.40 11.79
N ARG A 416 -9.11 -13.44 11.52
CA ARG A 416 -9.26 -14.71 12.23
C ARG A 416 -8.94 -14.54 13.70
N GLY A 417 -9.66 -15.27 14.54
CA GLY A 417 -9.32 -15.48 15.94
C GLY A 417 -8.05 -16.32 16.09
N ILE A 418 -7.70 -16.60 17.34
CA ILE A 418 -6.48 -17.34 17.68
C ILE A 418 -6.56 -18.76 17.09
N VAL A 419 -5.50 -19.15 16.38
CA VAL A 419 -5.28 -20.53 15.95
C VAL A 419 -4.92 -21.37 17.17
N VAL A 420 -5.64 -22.47 17.36
CA VAL A 420 -5.41 -23.43 18.45
C VAL A 420 -4.67 -24.67 17.94
N GLU A 421 -4.47 -25.67 18.80
CA GLU A 421 -3.81 -26.92 18.46
C GLU A 421 -4.44 -27.59 17.22
N HIS A 422 -3.62 -28.25 16.40
CA HIS A 422 -3.99 -28.88 15.13
C HIS A 422 -4.29 -27.92 13.97
N GLY A 423 -3.97 -26.63 14.09
CA GLY A 423 -4.07 -25.71 12.97
C GLY A 423 -5.52 -25.42 12.58
N VAL A 424 -6.37 -25.20 13.58
CA VAL A 424 -7.76 -24.80 13.40
C VAL A 424 -8.04 -23.48 14.14
N PHE A 425 -9.09 -22.76 13.74
CA PHE A 425 -9.57 -21.57 14.45
C PHE A 425 -11.10 -21.60 14.60
N HIS A 426 -11.61 -20.93 15.64
CA HIS A 426 -13.01 -20.98 16.05
C HIS A 426 -13.77 -19.66 15.86
N SER A 427 -13.10 -18.59 15.45
CA SER A 427 -13.76 -17.30 15.36
C SER A 427 -13.17 -16.38 14.31
N HIS A 428 -13.97 -15.39 13.91
CA HIS A 428 -13.51 -14.16 13.31
C HIS A 428 -13.85 -12.99 14.21
N VAL A 429 -13.04 -11.93 14.14
CA VAL A 429 -13.14 -10.73 14.95
C VAL A 429 -13.08 -9.53 14.02
N LYS A 430 -13.93 -8.54 14.26
CA LYS A 430 -13.88 -7.24 13.59
C LYS A 430 -14.06 -6.13 14.60
N TRP A 431 -13.19 -5.14 14.53
CA TRP A 431 -13.21 -3.96 15.39
C TRP A 431 -13.94 -2.82 14.70
N PHE A 432 -14.80 -2.13 15.46
CA PHE A 432 -15.53 -0.95 15.05
C PHE A 432 -15.11 0.19 15.98
N GLY A 433 -14.08 0.93 15.56
CA GLY A 433 -13.38 1.88 16.43
C GLY A 433 -12.70 1.19 17.60
N ASP A 434 -12.45 1.94 18.68
CA ASP A 434 -11.76 1.44 19.87
C ASP A 434 -12.71 0.85 20.93
N GLN A 435 -14.02 0.97 20.76
CA GLN A 435 -15.01 0.64 21.80
C GLN A 435 -15.87 -0.57 21.49
N GLN A 436 -15.97 -1.00 20.23
CA GLN A 436 -16.87 -2.08 19.84
C GLN A 436 -16.12 -3.15 19.05
N THR A 437 -16.38 -4.41 19.40
CA THR A 437 -15.81 -5.57 18.71
C THR A 437 -16.95 -6.53 18.41
N ALA A 438 -17.09 -6.91 17.15
CA ALA A 438 -17.94 -8.03 16.77
C ALA A 438 -17.09 -9.30 16.70
N VAL A 439 -17.61 -10.37 17.31
CA VAL A 439 -16.99 -11.69 17.28
C VAL A 439 -17.99 -12.66 16.68
N LEU A 440 -17.57 -13.33 15.61
CA LEU A 440 -18.30 -14.45 15.04
C LEU A 440 -17.63 -15.73 15.54
N VAL A 441 -18.35 -16.56 16.29
CA VAL A 441 -17.84 -17.83 16.83
C VAL A 441 -18.50 -19.00 16.09
N TYR A 442 -17.70 -20.02 15.77
CA TYR A 442 -18.15 -21.22 15.09
C TYR A 442 -18.26 -22.39 16.07
N ASP A 443 -19.40 -23.09 16.01
CA ASP A 443 -19.59 -24.34 16.76
C ASP A 443 -18.59 -25.42 16.31
N LYS A 444 -18.20 -25.40 15.03
CA LYS A 444 -17.19 -26.30 14.46
C LYS A 444 -15.94 -25.50 14.06
N PRO A 445 -14.74 -25.92 14.48
CA PRO A 445 -13.51 -25.27 14.04
C PRO A 445 -13.33 -25.33 12.52
N ILE A 446 -12.69 -24.30 11.96
CA ILE A 446 -12.28 -24.27 10.56
C ILE A 446 -10.79 -24.58 10.49
N ASP A 447 -10.41 -25.53 9.62
CA ASP A 447 -9.04 -25.96 9.39
C ASP A 447 -8.30 -24.99 8.45
N ILE A 448 -7.10 -24.57 8.83
CA ILE A 448 -6.28 -23.63 8.05
C ILE A 448 -5.78 -24.29 6.76
N SER A 449 -5.67 -25.63 6.71
CA SER A 449 -5.27 -26.37 5.49
C SER A 449 -6.28 -26.23 4.34
N LEU A 450 -7.52 -25.81 4.62
CA LEU A 450 -8.48 -25.41 3.59
C LEU A 450 -7.96 -24.24 2.73
N ASP A 451 -7.03 -23.43 3.23
CA ASP A 451 -6.36 -22.36 2.46
C ASP A 451 -5.48 -22.92 1.32
N ALA A 452 -4.96 -24.15 1.44
CA ALA A 452 -4.12 -24.75 0.39
C ALA A 452 -4.93 -25.22 -0.83
N ALA A 453 -6.26 -25.30 -0.69
CA ALA A 453 -7.20 -25.76 -1.71
C ALA A 453 -7.93 -24.61 -2.43
N LEU A 454 -7.63 -23.34 -2.11
CA LEU A 454 -8.08 -22.16 -2.86
C LEU A 454 -7.71 -22.34 -4.35
N PRO A 455 -8.69 -22.51 -5.26
CA PRO A 455 -8.42 -22.45 -6.68
C PRO A 455 -7.95 -21.03 -7.03
N LEU A 456 -6.98 -20.97 -7.95
CA LEU A 456 -6.28 -19.79 -8.45
C LEU A 456 -7.17 -18.65 -8.94
#